data_AF-A0A2V6MC45-F1
#
_entry.id   AF-A0A2V6MC45-F1
#
_cell.length_a   1.000
_cell.length_b   1.000
_cell.length_c   1.000
_cell.angle_alpha   90.00
_cell.angle_beta   90.00
_cell.angle_gamma   90.00
#
_symmetry.space_group_name_H-M   'P 1'
#
loop_
_entity.id
_entity.type
_entity.pdbx_description
1 polymer ?
#
loop_
_entity_poly.entity_id
_entity_poly.type
_entity_poly.pdbx_seq_one_letter_code
_entity_poly.pdbx_strand_id
1 'polypeptide(L)'
;MLFPFRKNHALLLGLIAVVGPTFSVFGQLAQPGDSPTPSASPGATPIVFAEKTLVDLKQLRQAALASDYAFKQVAYLANNIGPRLTGSAQAAKAVEYVAGEMKALGCEVQLEKV
;
A
#
# COMPACT_ATOMS: atom_id res chain seq x y z
N MET A 1 -54.55 18.92 -6.34
CA MET A 1 -53.81 19.40 -5.15
C MET A 1 -52.35 19.56 -5.58
N LEU A 2 -51.96 20.67 -6.22
CA LEU A 2 -51.71 22.03 -5.71
C LEU A 2 -50.41 22.14 -4.89
N PHE A 3 -49.34 22.39 -5.64
CA PHE A 3 -48.14 23.21 -5.44
C PHE A 3 -47.23 23.10 -4.18
N PRO A 4 -45.92 23.34 -4.40
CA PRO A 4 -44.80 23.02 -3.52
C PRO A 4 -44.44 24.19 -2.59
N PHE A 5 -43.65 23.93 -1.55
CA PHE A 5 -43.03 25.01 -0.78
C PHE A 5 -41.55 25.14 -1.08
N ARG A 6 -41.22 26.36 -1.51
CA ARG A 6 -39.94 26.88 -1.97
C ARG A 6 -39.45 27.89 -0.91
N LYS A 7 -38.14 28.17 -0.94
CA LYS A 7 -37.50 29.50 -0.75
C LYS A 7 -36.75 29.78 0.57
N ASN A 8 -35.44 29.66 0.46
CA ASN A 8 -34.37 30.64 0.71
C ASN A 8 -34.67 31.81 1.66
N HIS A 9 -33.77 32.09 2.61
CA HIS A 9 -33.15 33.41 2.92
C HIS A 9 -31.96 33.13 3.87
N ALA A 10 -30.71 33.29 3.42
CA ALA A 10 -29.89 34.50 3.55
C ALA A 10 -28.81 34.32 4.64
N LEU A 11 -27.57 34.22 4.17
CA LEU A 11 -26.37 34.88 4.69
C LEU A 11 -26.25 35.05 6.22
N LEU A 12 -25.35 34.28 6.85
CA LEU A 12 -24.58 34.78 7.98
C LEU A 12 -23.14 34.23 7.93
N LEU A 13 -22.20 35.15 7.72
CA LEU A 13 -20.77 34.96 7.91
C LEU A 13 -20.51 34.51 9.36
N GLY A 14 -19.76 33.42 9.52
CA GLY A 14 -19.33 32.89 10.81
C GLY A 14 -17.91 32.35 10.71
N LEU A 15 -16.94 33.22 10.99
CA LEU A 15 -15.54 32.95 11.28
C LEU A 15 -15.40 31.78 12.28
N ILE A 16 -14.74 30.68 11.92
CA ILE A 16 -14.30 29.68 12.91
C ILE A 16 -12.78 29.55 12.84
N ALA A 17 -12.18 29.93 13.96
CA ALA A 17 -10.77 30.05 14.21
C ALA A 17 -10.06 28.69 14.23
N VAL A 18 -8.83 28.71 13.74
CA VAL A 18 -7.79 27.68 13.92
C VAL A 18 -7.63 27.36 15.41
N VAL A 19 -7.87 26.11 15.78
CA VAL A 19 -7.49 25.54 17.08
C VAL A 19 -6.31 24.61 16.84
N GLY A 20 -5.11 25.08 17.20
CA GLY A 20 -3.95 24.24 17.35
C GLY A 20 -3.94 23.60 18.74
N PRO A 21 -3.57 22.32 18.90
CA PRO A 21 -3.15 21.82 20.17
C PRO A 21 -1.66 22.14 20.37
N THR A 22 -1.43 23.06 21.30
CA THR A 22 -0.19 23.23 22.06
C THR A 22 0.31 21.89 22.59
N PHE A 23 1.46 21.43 22.10
CA PHE A 23 2.30 20.49 22.85
C PHE A 23 3.34 21.30 23.62
N SER A 24 3.28 21.17 24.93
CA SER A 24 4.16 21.83 25.89
C SER A 24 5.63 21.57 25.58
N VAL A 25 6.40 22.65 25.50
CA VAL A 25 7.86 22.64 25.61
C VAL A 25 8.22 22.18 27.03
N PHE A 26 8.84 21.01 27.15
CA PHE A 26 9.48 20.56 28.38
C PHE A 26 11.00 20.73 28.22
N GLY A 27 11.55 21.68 28.98
CA GLY A 27 12.94 21.84 29.41
C GLY A 27 14.09 21.46 28.47
N GLN A 28 14.71 22.47 27.85
CA GLN A 28 16.11 22.38 27.42
C GLN A 28 17.01 22.69 28.62
N LEU A 29 17.54 21.65 29.27
CA LEU A 29 18.68 21.81 30.19
C LEU A 29 19.96 21.71 29.36
N ALA A 30 20.69 22.81 29.24
CA ALA A 30 21.94 22.88 28.51
C ALA A 30 22.93 21.83 29.04
N GLN A 31 23.34 20.88 28.20
CA GLN A 31 24.48 20.00 28.48
C GLN A 31 25.77 20.70 28.02
N PRO A 32 26.75 20.94 28.91
CA PRO A 32 28.07 21.37 28.52
C PRO A 32 28.83 20.15 27.99
N GLY A 33 29.11 20.14 26.69
CA GLY A 33 29.81 19.04 26.04
C GLY A 33 29.83 19.19 24.53
N ASP A 34 30.46 20.25 24.03
CA ASP A 34 30.82 20.35 22.62
C ASP A 34 31.86 19.27 22.28
N SER A 35 31.36 18.10 21.91
CA SER A 35 32.09 17.13 21.08
C SER A 35 31.40 17.16 19.73
N PRO A 36 32.09 17.49 18.62
CA PRO A 36 31.49 17.45 17.30
C PRO A 36 31.18 15.98 16.97
N THR A 37 29.95 15.56 17.21
CA THR A 37 29.43 14.35 16.59
C THR A 37 29.24 14.67 15.11
N PRO A 38 29.87 13.94 14.18
CA PRO A 38 29.58 14.12 12.77
C PRO A 38 28.11 13.79 12.56
N SER A 39 27.30 14.81 12.25
CA SER A 39 25.93 14.65 11.79
C SER A 39 25.99 13.92 10.45
N ALA A 40 25.86 12.59 10.49
CA ALA A 40 25.75 11.78 9.30
C ALA A 40 24.38 12.05 8.67
N SER A 41 24.29 13.09 7.85
CA SER A 41 23.19 13.26 6.92
C SER A 41 23.24 12.07 5.95
N PRO A 42 22.24 11.18 5.89
CA PRO A 42 22.26 10.09 4.93
C PRO A 42 22.16 10.70 3.53
N GLY A 43 23.30 10.78 2.84
CA GLY A 43 23.33 11.16 1.43
C GLY A 43 22.46 10.19 0.64
N ALA A 44 21.63 10.71 -0.27
CA ALA A 44 20.81 9.89 -1.15
C ALA A 44 21.70 8.88 -1.88
N THR A 45 21.41 7.59 -1.71
CA THR A 45 22.17 6.53 -2.37
C THR A 45 22.10 6.74 -3.87
N PRO A 46 23.23 6.88 -4.58
CA PRO A 46 23.20 7.07 -6.03
C PRO A 46 22.50 5.87 -6.69
N ILE A 47 21.61 6.14 -7.65
CA ILE A 47 20.95 5.09 -8.42
C ILE A 47 22.01 4.46 -9.34
N VAL A 48 22.47 3.25 -9.03
CA VAL A 48 23.52 2.51 -9.76
C VAL A 48 22.90 1.41 -10.64
N PHE A 49 21.89 1.73 -11.44
CA PHE A 49 21.33 0.76 -12.39
C PHE A 49 21.80 1.08 -13.81
N ALA A 50 22.14 0.04 -14.57
CA ALA A 50 22.43 0.18 -15.99
C ALA A 50 21.17 0.67 -16.74
N GLU A 51 21.35 1.46 -17.81
CA GLU A 51 20.22 2.03 -18.58
C GLU A 51 19.25 0.94 -19.08
N LYS A 52 19.79 -0.21 -19.53
CA LYS A 52 18.96 -1.35 -19.95
C LYS A 52 18.01 -1.79 -18.82
N THR A 53 18.50 -1.89 -17.59
CA THR A 53 17.68 -2.26 -16.42
C THR A 53 16.54 -1.26 -16.21
N LEU A 54 16.79 0.04 -16.38
CA LEU A 54 15.75 1.07 -16.27
C LEU A 54 14.68 0.93 -17.36
N VAL A 55 15.07 0.57 -18.58
CA VAL A 55 14.13 0.27 -19.68
C VAL A 55 13.30 -0.96 -19.36
N ASP A 56 13.95 -2.06 -18.96
CA ASP A 56 13.29 -3.32 -18.62
C ASP A 56 12.26 -3.12 -17.48
N LEU A 57 12.62 -2.36 -16.44
CA LEU A 57 11.71 -2.04 -15.32
C LEU A 57 10.51 -1.20 -15.75
N LYS A 58 10.70 -0.23 -16.67
CA LYS A 58 9.58 0.56 -17.23
C LYS A 58 8.63 -0.34 -18.02
N GLN A 59 9.16 -1.28 -18.79
CA GLN A 59 8.36 -2.24 -19.55
C GLN A 59 7.60 -3.20 -18.64
N LEU A 60 8.27 -3.78 -17.63
CA LEU A 60 7.64 -4.66 -16.66
C LEU A 60 6.48 -3.97 -15.93
N ARG A 61 6.69 -2.72 -15.49
CA ARG A 61 5.63 -1.91 -14.87
C ARG A 61 4.46 -1.71 -15.83
N GLN A 62 4.72 -1.36 -17.08
CA GLN A 62 3.65 -1.14 -18.07
C GLN A 62 2.85 -2.42 -18.32
N ALA A 63 3.53 -3.57 -18.43
CA ALA A 63 2.88 -4.86 -18.57
C ALA A 63 2.02 -5.22 -17.35
N ALA A 64 2.52 -4.96 -16.14
CA ALA A 64 1.79 -5.21 -14.90
C ALA A 64 0.51 -4.35 -14.80
N LEU A 65 0.58 -3.07 -15.19
CA LEU A 65 -0.58 -2.16 -15.16
C LEU A 65 -1.63 -2.48 -16.23
N ALA A 66 -1.20 -3.02 -17.38
CA ALA A 66 -2.11 -3.38 -18.47
C ALA A 66 -2.73 -4.78 -18.30
N SER A 67 -2.19 -5.61 -17.41
CA SER A 67 -2.61 -7.00 -17.22
C SER A 67 -3.80 -7.11 -16.27
N ASP A 68 -4.74 -8.00 -16.61
CA ASP A 68 -5.87 -8.37 -15.75
C ASP A 68 -5.59 -9.63 -14.90
N TYR A 69 -4.38 -10.18 -14.98
CA TYR A 69 -4.02 -11.45 -14.36
C TYR A 69 -4.30 -11.48 -12.86
N ALA A 70 -3.88 -10.45 -12.11
CA ALA A 70 -4.09 -10.41 -10.67
C ALA A 70 -5.59 -10.42 -10.29
N PHE A 71 -6.44 -9.73 -11.07
CA PHE A 71 -7.89 -9.73 -10.85
C PHE A 71 -8.49 -11.11 -11.08
N LYS A 72 -8.07 -11.82 -12.14
CA LYS A 72 -8.51 -13.19 -12.42
C LYS A 72 -8.12 -14.15 -11.30
N GLN A 73 -6.88 -14.09 -10.81
CA GLN A 73 -6.43 -14.97 -9.74
C GLN A 73 -7.18 -14.70 -8.43
N VAL A 74 -7.38 -13.42 -8.07
CA VAL A 74 -8.16 -13.06 -6.88
C VAL A 74 -9.62 -13.51 -7.03
N ALA A 75 -10.23 -13.31 -8.19
CA ALA A 75 -11.59 -13.76 -8.45
C ALA A 75 -11.72 -15.28 -8.31
N TYR A 76 -10.77 -16.06 -8.82
CA TYR A 76 -10.80 -17.51 -8.65
C TYR A 76 -10.70 -17.90 -7.18
N LEU A 77 -9.69 -17.37 -6.49
CA LEU A 77 -9.45 -17.62 -5.08
C LEU A 77 -10.65 -17.21 -4.20
N ALA A 78 -11.29 -16.08 -4.47
CA ALA A 78 -12.40 -15.57 -3.67
C ALA A 78 -13.72 -16.28 -4.00
N ASN A 79 -14.04 -16.46 -5.29
CA ASN A 79 -15.37 -16.90 -5.70
C ASN A 79 -15.47 -18.44 -5.83
N ASN A 80 -14.37 -19.14 -6.11
CA ASN A 80 -14.38 -20.60 -6.35
C ASN A 80 -13.75 -21.42 -5.22
N ILE A 81 -12.94 -20.79 -4.36
CA ILE A 81 -12.38 -21.42 -3.16
C ILE A 81 -13.05 -20.87 -1.90
N GLY A 82 -13.16 -19.54 -1.78
CA GLY A 82 -13.80 -18.90 -0.64
C GLY A 82 -12.85 -18.67 0.55
N PRO A 83 -13.37 -18.53 1.78
CA PRO A 83 -12.58 -18.28 2.99
C PRO A 83 -11.53 -19.36 3.26
N ARG A 84 -10.30 -18.94 3.58
CA ARG A 84 -9.12 -19.82 3.74
C ARG A 84 -8.59 -19.80 5.16
N LEU A 85 -9.43 -20.17 6.12
CA LEU A 85 -8.98 -20.31 7.52
C LEU A 85 -7.89 -21.39 7.58
N THR A 86 -6.83 -21.15 8.35
CA THR A 86 -5.72 -22.11 8.52
C THR A 86 -6.24 -23.49 8.94
N GLY A 87 -5.71 -24.55 8.32
CA GLY A 87 -6.12 -25.94 8.57
C GLY A 87 -7.42 -26.37 7.89
N SER A 88 -8.14 -25.47 7.23
CA SER A 88 -9.34 -25.82 6.46
C SER A 88 -9.02 -26.53 5.14
N ALA A 89 -10.01 -27.25 4.60
CA ALA A 89 -9.92 -27.83 3.26
C ALA A 89 -9.76 -26.77 2.16
N GLN A 90 -10.35 -25.58 2.35
CA GLN A 90 -10.25 -24.45 1.41
C GLN A 90 -8.82 -23.89 1.38
N ALA A 91 -8.15 -23.81 2.53
CA ALA A 91 -6.75 -23.40 2.59
C ALA A 91 -5.85 -24.40 1.84
N ALA A 92 -6.05 -25.71 2.03
CA ALA A 92 -5.32 -26.73 1.28
C ALA A 92 -5.57 -26.64 -0.24
N LYS A 93 -6.83 -26.49 -0.67
CA LYS A 93 -7.20 -26.30 -2.07
C LYS A 93 -6.54 -25.07 -2.68
N ALA A 94 -6.42 -23.98 -1.92
CA ALA A 94 -5.76 -22.76 -2.39
C ALA A 94 -4.26 -22.96 -2.62
N VAL A 95 -3.60 -23.72 -1.76
CA VAL A 95 -2.18 -24.09 -1.93
C VAL A 95 -1.99 -24.91 -3.19
N GLU A 96 -2.81 -25.93 -3.40
CA GLU A 96 -2.76 -26.77 -4.61
C GLU A 96 -3.02 -25.95 -5.88
N TYR A 97 -4.02 -25.06 -5.86
CA TYR A 97 -4.33 -24.17 -6.97
C TYR A 97 -3.13 -23.28 -7.32
N VAL A 98 -2.60 -22.53 -6.35
CA VAL A 98 -1.46 -21.62 -6.60
C VAL A 98 -0.23 -22.38 -7.08
N ALA A 99 0.05 -23.55 -6.51
CA ALA A 99 1.14 -24.39 -6.98
C ALA A 99 0.96 -24.84 -8.42
N GLY A 100 -0.26 -25.20 -8.82
CA GLY A 100 -0.62 -25.53 -10.20
C GLY A 100 -0.41 -24.35 -11.15
N GLU A 101 -0.92 -23.18 -10.78
CA GLU A 101 -0.79 -21.96 -11.59
C GLU A 101 0.68 -21.54 -11.76
N MET A 102 1.49 -21.61 -10.70
CA MET A 102 2.93 -21.32 -10.78
C MET A 102 3.68 -22.31 -11.67
N LYS A 103 3.35 -23.61 -11.60
CA LYS A 103 3.92 -24.62 -12.51
C LYS A 103 3.52 -24.36 -13.96
N ALA A 104 2.28 -23.95 -14.21
CA ALA A 104 1.80 -23.62 -15.55
C ALA A 104 2.53 -22.40 -16.16
N LEU A 105 3.02 -21.48 -15.32
CA LEU A 105 3.90 -20.37 -15.73
C LEU A 105 5.36 -20.79 -15.97
N GLY A 106 5.69 -22.07 -15.77
CA GLY A 106 7.04 -22.61 -15.97
C GLY A 106 7.94 -22.50 -14.73
N CYS A 107 7.38 -22.21 -13.55
CA CYS A 107 8.17 -22.20 -12.32
C CYS A 107 8.37 -23.63 -11.78
N GLU A 108 9.54 -23.86 -11.19
CA GLU A 108 9.76 -25.02 -10.31
C GLU A 108 9.14 -24.71 -8.94
N VAL A 109 8.25 -25.61 -8.46
CA VAL A 109 7.45 -25.36 -7.25
C VAL A 109 7.57 -26.53 -6.29
N GLN A 110 7.94 -26.22 -5.04
CA GLN A 110 7.95 -27.14 -3.91
C GLN A 110 7.05 -26.59 -2.80
N LEU A 111 6.27 -27.46 -2.16
CA LEU A 111 5.38 -27.08 -1.07
C LEU A 111 6.06 -27.37 0.27
N GLU A 112 6.24 -26.32 1.07
CA GLU A 112 6.70 -26.42 2.45
C GLU A 112 5.50 -26.50 3.40
N LYS A 113 5.57 -27.41 4.37
CA LYS A 113 4.56 -27.50 5.44
C LYS A 113 4.97 -26.59 6.59
N VAL A 114 4.01 -25.81 7.09
CA VAL A 114 4.13 -24.90 8.24
C VAL A 114 3.30 -25.37 9.42
#